data_AF-A0A329QZP3-F1
#
_entry.id   AF-A0A329QZP3-F1
#
_cell.length_a   1.000
_cell.length_b   1.000
_cell.length_c   1.000
_cell.angle_alpha   90.00
_cell.angle_beta   90.00
_cell.angle_gamma   90.00
#
_symmetry.space_group_name_H-M   'P 1'
#
loop_
_entity.id
_entity.type
_entity.pdbx_description
1 polymer ?
#
loop_
_entity_poly.entity_id
_entity_poly.type
_entity_poly.pdbx_seq_one_letter_code
_entity_poly.pdbx_strand_id
1 'polypeptide(L)'
;MFKSKWFKTVGSLALIGVLATSVAVGSVSAGLAKGSKFLGNIIASSVPSNFSPYWNQVTPENSTKWDAVEGTRNVMNWSQADMAYNYAVNNGFPFKFHTLVWGSQQPGWINSLSAADQKAEVTQWIQAAGQRYPKAAFVDVANEPLHAKPSYRNAIGGDGATGWDWVIWSFQQARQAFPNSKLLINEYGIIGDPNAADQYVQIINILKSRGLVDGIGIQAHYFNMDTVSVSTMNTVLNKLAATGLPIYVSELDMTGDDNTQLQRYQQKFPVLWQHSAVKGVTLWGYNQNQTWVSGSHLVNTNGTERPALQWLRNYLANNP
;
A
#
# COMPACT_ATOMS: atom_id res chain seq x y z
N MET A 1 -29.09 -74.06 -42.30
CA MET A 1 -30.37 -73.34 -42.51
C MET A 1 -30.19 -71.89 -42.10
N PHE A 2 -30.54 -70.98 -43.00
CA PHE A 2 -30.80 -69.54 -42.84
C PHE A 2 -29.66 -68.52 -42.54
N LYS A 3 -29.72 -67.47 -43.38
CA LYS A 3 -28.88 -66.29 -43.55
C LYS A 3 -29.18 -65.23 -42.48
N SER A 4 -28.21 -64.34 -42.19
CA SER A 4 -28.42 -62.87 -42.30
C SER A 4 -27.12 -62.08 -42.15
N LYS A 5 -26.89 -61.17 -43.11
CA LYS A 5 -25.88 -60.10 -43.14
C LYS A 5 -26.15 -59.06 -42.04
N TRP A 6 -25.12 -58.42 -41.46
CA TRP A 6 -25.20 -57.01 -41.05
C TRP A 6 -23.82 -56.32 -41.16
N PHE A 7 -23.82 -55.19 -41.86
CA PHE A 7 -22.72 -54.23 -42.02
C PHE A 7 -22.39 -53.56 -40.68
N LYS A 8 -21.12 -53.20 -40.45
CA LYS A 8 -20.76 -52.10 -39.54
C LYS A 8 -19.76 -51.15 -40.19
N THR A 9 -20.16 -49.89 -40.15
CA THR A 9 -19.63 -48.67 -40.71
C THR A 9 -18.26 -48.30 -40.14
N VAL A 10 -17.34 -47.85 -40.99
CA VAL A 10 -16.10 -47.18 -40.59
C VAL A 10 -16.44 -45.73 -40.27
N GLY A 11 -16.28 -45.33 -39.00
CA GLY A 11 -16.42 -43.95 -38.54
C GLY A 11 -15.09 -43.22 -38.63
N SER A 12 -15.00 -42.23 -39.50
CA SER A 12 -13.87 -41.31 -39.61
C SER A 12 -13.81 -40.37 -38.39
N LEU A 13 -12.69 -40.38 -37.64
CA LEU A 13 -12.39 -39.37 -36.63
C LEU A 13 -11.88 -38.09 -37.32
N ALA A 14 -12.69 -37.04 -37.28
CA ALA A 14 -12.27 -35.69 -37.65
C ALA A 14 -11.45 -35.08 -36.52
N LEU A 15 -10.17 -34.83 -36.78
CA LEU A 15 -9.26 -34.11 -35.89
C LEU A 15 -9.58 -32.60 -35.99
N ILE A 16 -10.32 -32.05 -35.03
CA ILE A 16 -10.54 -30.60 -34.93
C ILE A 16 -9.30 -29.98 -34.28
N GLY A 17 -8.44 -29.40 -35.11
CA GLY A 17 -7.33 -28.56 -34.65
C GLY A 17 -7.87 -27.28 -34.02
N VAL A 18 -7.73 -27.15 -32.70
CA VAL A 18 -7.99 -25.89 -32.00
C VAL A 18 -6.81 -24.98 -32.28
N LEU A 19 -6.98 -23.99 -33.15
CA LEU A 19 -6.08 -22.84 -33.24
C LEU A 19 -6.16 -22.08 -31.92
N ALA A 20 -5.13 -22.19 -31.10
CA ALA A 20 -4.91 -21.28 -29.99
C ALA A 20 -4.54 -19.90 -30.55
N THR A 21 -5.53 -19.02 -30.71
CA THR A 21 -5.27 -17.59 -30.92
C THR A 21 -4.62 -17.05 -29.66
N SER A 22 -3.31 -16.81 -29.71
CA SER A 22 -2.60 -16.02 -28.72
C SER A 22 -3.20 -14.61 -28.72
N VAL A 23 -4.01 -14.31 -27.72
CA VAL A 23 -4.40 -12.94 -27.43
C VAL A 23 -3.12 -12.26 -26.95
N ALA A 24 -2.48 -11.49 -27.82
CA ALA A 24 -1.49 -10.53 -27.39
C ALA A 24 -2.24 -9.54 -26.48
N VAL A 25 -2.11 -9.72 -25.16
CA VAL A 25 -2.51 -8.70 -24.20
C VAL A 25 -1.60 -7.52 -24.49
N GLY A 26 -2.11 -6.56 -25.27
CA GLY A 26 -1.39 -5.33 -25.54
C GLY A 26 -0.95 -4.75 -24.22
N SER A 27 0.35 -4.51 -24.08
CA SER A 27 0.91 -3.84 -22.91
C SER A 27 0.36 -2.41 -22.88
N VAL A 28 -0.82 -2.24 -22.27
CA VAL A 28 -1.25 -0.91 -21.82
C VAL A 28 -0.28 -0.59 -20.70
N SER A 29 0.78 0.15 -21.01
CA SER A 29 1.69 0.62 -19.97
C SER A 29 0.93 1.70 -19.19
N ALA A 30 0.11 1.26 -18.24
CA ALA A 30 -0.64 2.14 -17.37
C ALA A 30 0.29 2.76 -16.32
N GLY A 31 -0.06 3.94 -15.85
CA GLY A 31 0.69 4.79 -14.93
C GLY A 31 1.88 5.53 -15.55
N LEU A 32 2.32 6.61 -14.89
CA LEU A 32 3.46 7.42 -15.34
C LEU A 32 4.79 6.70 -15.19
N ALA A 33 4.97 5.95 -14.10
CA ALA A 33 6.21 5.21 -13.85
C ALA A 33 6.35 4.00 -14.77
N LYS A 34 7.55 3.82 -15.34
CA LYS A 34 7.90 2.70 -16.21
C LYS A 34 9.11 1.99 -15.62
N GLY A 35 9.05 0.69 -15.39
CA GLY A 35 10.20 -0.08 -14.90
C GLY A 35 10.00 -0.65 -13.51
N SER A 36 11.05 -0.63 -12.69
CA SER A 36 11.09 -1.40 -11.43
C SER A 36 10.44 -0.70 -10.24
N LYS A 37 10.23 0.62 -10.31
CA LYS A 37 9.53 1.40 -9.27
C LYS A 37 8.08 1.64 -9.67
N PHE A 38 7.18 1.58 -8.70
CA PHE A 38 5.80 2.03 -8.91
C PHE A 38 5.63 3.50 -8.53
N LEU A 39 4.67 4.16 -9.18
CA LEU A 39 4.07 5.41 -8.75
C LEU A 39 2.59 5.14 -8.47
N GLY A 40 2.24 5.08 -7.19
CA GLY A 40 0.92 4.74 -6.72
C GLY A 40 0.10 5.93 -6.28
N ASN A 41 -1.18 5.69 -6.02
CA ASN A 41 -2.06 6.64 -5.38
C ASN A 41 -3.14 5.92 -4.57
N ILE A 42 -3.86 6.69 -3.77
CA ILE A 42 -5.02 6.17 -3.06
C ILE A 42 -6.24 6.00 -3.97
N ILE A 43 -7.10 5.06 -3.60
CA ILE A 43 -8.51 5.05 -4.00
C ILE A 43 -9.34 5.29 -2.73
N ALA A 44 -10.20 6.31 -2.78
CA ALA A 44 -11.10 6.68 -1.69
C ALA A 44 -12.42 5.88 -1.80
N SER A 45 -13.56 6.57 -1.84
CA SER A 45 -14.90 5.96 -1.95
C SER A 45 -15.29 5.49 -3.35
N SER A 46 -14.58 5.94 -4.39
CA SER A 46 -14.77 5.49 -5.77
C SER A 46 -13.45 5.51 -6.55
N VAL A 47 -13.35 4.67 -7.58
CA VAL A 47 -12.20 4.67 -8.50
C VAL A 47 -12.29 5.90 -9.41
N PRO A 48 -11.30 6.82 -9.39
CA PRO A 48 -11.29 7.94 -10.32
C PRO A 48 -11.18 7.47 -11.77
N SER A 49 -11.95 8.07 -12.68
CA SER A 49 -11.90 7.74 -14.12
C SER A 49 -10.54 8.00 -14.76
N ASN A 50 -9.75 8.89 -14.16
CA ASN A 50 -8.41 9.28 -14.59
C ASN A 50 -7.29 8.59 -13.78
N PHE A 51 -7.55 7.46 -13.11
CA PHE A 51 -6.53 6.80 -12.27
C PHE A 51 -5.40 6.15 -13.08
N SER A 52 -5.73 5.23 -14.00
CA SER A 52 -4.75 4.42 -14.73
C SER A 52 -3.84 5.19 -15.71
N PRO A 53 -4.19 6.37 -16.23
CA PRO A 53 -3.22 7.21 -16.93
C PRO A 53 -2.04 7.65 -16.05
N TYR A 54 -2.25 7.81 -14.74
CA TYR A 54 -1.24 8.38 -13.84
C TYR A 54 -0.55 7.35 -12.93
N TRP A 55 -1.30 6.39 -12.42
CA TRP A 55 -0.87 5.57 -11.29
C TRP A 55 -0.85 4.08 -11.65
N ASN A 56 0.09 3.34 -11.06
CA ASN A 56 0.26 1.89 -11.28
C ASN A 56 0.40 1.08 -9.98
N GLN A 57 -0.03 1.63 -8.83
CA GLN A 57 -0.17 0.96 -7.54
C GLN A 57 -1.38 1.56 -6.81
N VAL A 58 -2.12 0.73 -6.06
CA VAL A 58 -3.37 1.12 -5.38
C VAL A 58 -3.26 0.90 -3.88
N THR A 59 -3.56 1.94 -3.11
CA THR A 59 -3.78 1.88 -1.66
C THR A 59 -5.20 2.36 -1.35
N PRO A 60 -6.02 1.64 -0.56
CA PRO A 60 -7.28 2.21 -0.10
C PRO A 60 -7.03 3.30 0.95
N GLU A 61 -7.65 4.48 0.81
CA GLU A 61 -7.43 5.60 1.75
C GLU A 61 -7.92 5.27 3.17
N ASN A 62 -9.11 4.65 3.24
CA ASN A 62 -9.76 4.34 4.52
C ASN A 62 -10.39 2.95 4.57
N SER A 63 -10.77 2.37 3.43
CA SER A 63 -11.65 1.19 3.42
C SER A 63 -11.00 -0.11 3.89
N THR A 64 -9.68 -0.15 4.06
CA THR A 64 -8.95 -1.28 4.69
C THR A 64 -8.57 -1.03 6.15
N LYS A 65 -8.94 0.10 6.75
CA LYS A 65 -8.76 0.35 8.18
C LYS A 65 -9.82 -0.38 8.98
N TRP A 66 -9.47 -0.85 10.18
CA TRP A 66 -10.31 -1.77 10.94
C TRP A 66 -11.68 -1.18 11.29
N ASP A 67 -11.77 0.07 11.75
CA ASP A 67 -13.06 0.73 12.04
C ASP A 67 -13.94 0.90 10.79
N ALA A 68 -13.35 1.12 9.62
CA ALA A 68 -14.10 1.23 8.37
C ALA A 68 -14.74 -0.10 7.95
N VAL A 69 -14.09 -1.22 8.27
CA VAL A 69 -14.58 -2.56 7.95
C VAL A 69 -15.49 -3.10 9.03
N GLU A 70 -15.15 -2.90 10.30
CA GLU A 70 -15.83 -3.52 11.45
C GLU A 70 -16.21 -2.49 12.51
N GLY A 71 -16.82 -1.37 12.09
CA GLY A 71 -17.29 -0.34 13.03
C GLY A 71 -18.35 -0.84 14.01
N THR A 72 -19.06 -1.93 13.66
CA THR A 72 -19.90 -2.71 14.59
C THR A 72 -19.29 -4.10 14.77
N ARG A 73 -19.05 -4.51 16.02
CA ARG A 73 -18.43 -5.81 16.34
C ARG A 73 -19.14 -6.96 15.64
N ASN A 74 -18.38 -7.83 14.96
CA ASN A 74 -18.85 -8.97 14.18
C ASN A 74 -19.70 -8.61 12.94
N VAL A 75 -19.73 -7.35 12.51
CA VAL A 75 -20.40 -6.92 11.29
C VAL A 75 -19.37 -6.31 10.34
N MET A 76 -18.87 -7.15 9.44
CA MET A 76 -17.83 -6.81 8.47
C MET A 76 -18.41 -6.21 7.19
N ASN A 77 -17.94 -5.02 6.78
CA ASN A 77 -18.26 -4.37 5.52
C ASN A 77 -16.99 -4.13 4.69
N TRP A 78 -16.74 -5.01 3.73
CA TRP A 78 -15.56 -4.96 2.87
C TRP A 78 -15.79 -4.27 1.52
N SER A 79 -17.01 -3.80 1.24
CA SER A 79 -17.44 -3.40 -0.12
C SER A 79 -16.51 -2.38 -0.80
N GLN A 80 -16.09 -1.34 -0.08
CA GLN A 80 -15.19 -0.32 -0.63
C GLN A 80 -13.73 -0.82 -0.76
N ALA A 81 -13.27 -1.70 0.13
CA ALA A 81 -11.95 -2.30 0.02
C ALA A 81 -11.89 -3.28 -1.15
N ASP A 82 -12.96 -4.08 -1.34
CA ASP A 82 -13.11 -4.98 -2.47
C ASP A 82 -13.08 -4.21 -3.80
N MET A 83 -13.71 -3.04 -3.87
CA MET A 83 -13.67 -2.18 -5.05
C MET A 83 -12.22 -1.80 -5.42
N ALA A 84 -11.46 -1.27 -4.46
CA ALA A 84 -10.07 -0.87 -4.70
C ALA A 84 -9.18 -2.08 -5.03
N TYR A 85 -9.35 -3.19 -4.31
CA TYR A 85 -8.61 -4.44 -4.54
C TYR A 85 -8.89 -5.01 -5.93
N ASN A 86 -10.17 -5.13 -6.31
CA ASN A 86 -10.56 -5.67 -7.60
C ASN A 86 -10.08 -4.76 -8.74
N TYR A 87 -10.13 -3.44 -8.57
CA TYR A 87 -9.55 -2.53 -9.56
C TYR A 87 -8.05 -2.76 -9.73
N ALA A 88 -7.31 -2.88 -8.64
CA ALA A 88 -5.86 -3.16 -8.69
C ALA A 88 -5.57 -4.49 -9.40
N VAL A 89 -6.22 -5.57 -8.98
CA VAL A 89 -6.03 -6.92 -9.54
C VAL A 89 -6.40 -6.97 -11.02
N ASN A 90 -7.53 -6.38 -11.42
CA ASN A 90 -8.01 -6.41 -12.81
C ASN A 90 -7.11 -5.60 -13.76
N ASN A 91 -6.39 -4.61 -13.25
CA ASN A 91 -5.44 -3.80 -14.03
C ASN A 91 -3.98 -4.24 -13.86
N GLY A 92 -3.71 -5.31 -13.10
CA GLY A 92 -2.36 -5.79 -12.83
C GLY A 92 -1.52 -4.85 -11.96
N PHE A 93 -2.15 -3.98 -11.18
CA PHE A 93 -1.48 -3.08 -10.24
C PHE A 93 -1.20 -3.78 -8.90
N PRO A 94 -0.05 -3.52 -8.25
CA PRO A 94 0.16 -3.92 -6.87
C PRO A 94 -0.89 -3.27 -5.98
N PHE A 95 -1.58 -4.09 -5.19
CA PHE A 95 -2.46 -3.64 -4.13
C PHE A 95 -1.69 -3.59 -2.80
N LYS A 96 -1.78 -2.46 -2.08
CA LYS A 96 -1.29 -2.34 -0.71
C LYS A 96 -2.47 -2.32 0.26
N PHE A 97 -2.51 -3.30 1.17
CA PHE A 97 -3.45 -3.28 2.28
C PHE A 97 -2.95 -2.30 3.35
N HIS A 98 -3.75 -1.29 3.66
CA HIS A 98 -3.42 -0.26 4.64
C HIS A 98 -4.60 -0.06 5.61
N THR A 99 -4.55 -0.54 6.84
CA THR A 99 -3.45 -1.15 7.61
C THR A 99 -4.02 -2.17 8.60
N LEU A 100 -3.22 -3.10 9.11
CA LEU A 100 -3.71 -4.12 10.05
C LEU A 100 -3.84 -3.60 11.48
N VAL A 101 -2.81 -2.95 12.02
CA VAL A 101 -2.75 -2.52 13.43
C VAL A 101 -2.36 -1.04 13.50
N TRP A 102 -3.25 -0.22 14.06
CA TRP A 102 -3.06 1.22 14.19
C TRP A 102 -3.89 1.76 15.37
N GLY A 103 -3.38 2.80 16.04
CA GLY A 103 -4.09 3.44 17.14
C GLY A 103 -5.13 4.46 16.73
N SER A 104 -5.13 4.89 15.47
CA SER A 104 -6.24 5.63 14.87
C SER A 104 -7.15 4.69 14.10
N GLN A 105 -8.43 5.06 13.98
CA GLN A 105 -9.45 4.31 13.22
C GLN A 105 -9.47 2.81 13.55
N GLN A 106 -9.26 2.50 14.83
CA GLN A 106 -9.59 1.21 15.45
C GLN A 106 -11.04 1.23 15.95
N PRO A 107 -11.79 0.12 15.89
CA PRO A 107 -13.18 0.13 16.30
C PRO A 107 -13.37 0.47 17.78
N GLY A 108 -14.25 1.41 18.09
CA GLY A 108 -14.43 1.89 19.48
C GLY A 108 -14.86 0.80 20.47
N TRP A 109 -15.60 -0.22 19.99
CA TRP A 109 -16.12 -1.32 20.80
C TRP A 109 -15.01 -2.21 21.40
N ILE A 110 -13.79 -2.19 20.84
CA ILE A 110 -12.68 -3.01 21.36
C ILE A 110 -12.23 -2.59 22.75
N ASN A 111 -12.49 -1.33 23.12
CA ASN A 111 -12.06 -0.74 24.40
C ASN A 111 -12.81 -1.31 25.61
N SER A 112 -14.00 -1.86 25.40
CA SER A 112 -14.83 -2.43 26.47
C SER A 112 -14.57 -3.92 26.71
N LEU A 113 -13.66 -4.53 25.93
CA LEU A 113 -13.39 -5.96 25.98
C LEU A 113 -12.29 -6.32 26.98
N SER A 114 -12.30 -7.58 27.43
CA SER A 114 -11.19 -8.14 28.20
C SER A 114 -9.92 -8.22 27.33
N ALA A 115 -8.73 -8.27 27.93
CA ALA A 115 -7.50 -8.43 27.16
C ALA A 115 -7.48 -9.72 26.32
N ALA A 116 -8.10 -10.79 26.80
CA ALA A 116 -8.22 -12.04 26.05
C ALA A 116 -9.10 -11.85 24.81
N ASP A 117 -10.24 -11.19 24.96
CA ASP A 117 -11.16 -10.90 23.84
C ASP A 117 -10.53 -9.90 22.87
N GLN A 118 -9.86 -8.85 23.33
CA GLN A 118 -9.11 -7.93 22.46
C GLN A 118 -8.12 -8.68 21.58
N LYS A 119 -7.31 -9.58 22.16
CA LYS A 119 -6.35 -10.37 21.41
C LYS A 119 -7.03 -11.30 20.40
N ALA A 120 -8.15 -11.92 20.78
CA ALA A 120 -8.94 -12.78 19.89
C ALA A 120 -9.48 -12.00 18.70
N GLU A 121 -10.03 -10.81 18.91
CA GLU A 121 -10.57 -9.94 17.86
C GLU A 121 -9.48 -9.44 16.92
N VAL A 122 -8.33 -9.01 17.44
CA VAL A 122 -7.19 -8.61 16.58
C VAL A 122 -6.70 -9.80 15.74
N THR A 123 -6.69 -11.01 16.32
CA THR A 123 -6.31 -12.23 15.59
C THR A 123 -7.29 -12.53 14.47
N GLN A 124 -8.60 -12.48 14.76
CA GLN A 124 -9.67 -12.69 13.79
C GLN A 124 -9.61 -11.66 12.67
N TRP A 125 -9.41 -10.39 13.00
CA TRP A 125 -9.26 -9.30 12.03
C TRP A 125 -8.11 -9.55 11.05
N ILE A 126 -6.91 -9.85 11.57
CA ILE A 126 -5.73 -10.11 10.73
C ILE A 126 -5.96 -11.33 9.83
N GLN A 127 -6.55 -12.40 10.36
CA GLN A 127 -6.87 -13.61 9.58
C GLN A 127 -7.92 -13.34 8.50
N ALA A 128 -8.99 -12.62 8.82
CA ALA A 128 -10.05 -12.27 7.87
C ALA A 128 -9.50 -11.40 6.72
N ALA A 129 -8.66 -10.43 7.03
CA ALA A 129 -7.98 -9.61 6.03
C ALA A 129 -7.08 -10.46 5.10
N GLY A 130 -6.26 -11.35 5.68
CA GLY A 130 -5.36 -12.23 4.92
C GLY A 130 -6.12 -13.21 4.00
N GLN A 131 -7.20 -13.81 4.51
CA GLN A 131 -8.06 -14.70 3.72
C GLN A 131 -8.74 -13.96 2.56
N ARG A 132 -9.15 -12.72 2.78
CA ARG A 132 -9.91 -11.94 1.77
C ARG A 132 -9.01 -11.33 0.69
N TYR A 133 -7.79 -10.91 1.04
CA TYR A 133 -6.86 -10.24 0.11
C TYR A 133 -5.57 -11.04 -0.13
N PRO A 134 -5.64 -12.31 -0.59
CA PRO A 134 -4.48 -13.19 -0.70
C PRO A 134 -3.46 -12.73 -1.77
N LYS A 135 -3.84 -11.79 -2.64
CA LYS A 135 -2.97 -11.20 -3.68
C LYS A 135 -2.48 -9.80 -3.33
N ALA A 136 -2.67 -9.33 -2.09
CA ALA A 136 -2.06 -8.08 -1.65
C ALA A 136 -0.55 -8.16 -1.84
N ALA A 137 0.03 -7.24 -2.60
CA ALA A 137 1.48 -7.20 -2.83
C ALA A 137 2.22 -6.70 -1.59
N PHE A 138 1.58 -5.77 -0.88
CA PHE A 138 2.11 -5.12 0.32
C PHE A 138 1.05 -5.07 1.41
N VAL A 139 1.49 -5.11 2.66
CA VAL A 139 0.64 -4.92 3.84
C VAL A 139 1.36 -4.02 4.81
N ASP A 140 0.76 -2.86 5.13
CA ASP A 140 1.18 -2.09 6.29
C ASP A 140 0.66 -2.82 7.54
N VAL A 141 1.56 -3.42 8.32
CA VAL A 141 1.18 -4.26 9.45
C VAL A 141 0.95 -3.44 10.70
N ALA A 142 1.96 -2.66 11.09
CA ALA A 142 1.87 -1.71 12.18
C ALA A 142 2.05 -0.32 11.58
N ASN A 143 1.00 0.51 11.70
CA ASN A 143 1.05 1.90 11.31
C ASN A 143 1.30 2.77 12.54
N GLU A 144 2.21 3.72 12.39
CA GLU A 144 2.54 4.76 13.37
C GLU A 144 2.92 4.26 14.77
N PRO A 145 3.80 3.25 14.92
CA PRO A 145 4.16 2.72 16.24
C PRO A 145 4.84 3.75 17.16
N LEU A 146 5.50 4.78 16.61
CA LEU A 146 6.09 5.87 17.41
C LEU A 146 5.03 6.88 17.86
N HIS A 147 3.96 7.08 17.08
CA HIS A 147 3.04 8.21 17.28
C HIS A 147 1.62 7.82 17.69
N ALA A 148 1.06 6.71 17.18
CA ALA A 148 -0.33 6.32 17.36
C ALA A 148 -0.47 4.83 17.71
N LYS A 149 -0.14 4.49 18.96
CA LYS A 149 -0.24 3.12 19.49
C LYS A 149 -1.71 2.73 19.77
N PRO A 150 -2.15 1.51 19.41
CA PRO A 150 -3.53 1.07 19.68
C PRO A 150 -3.83 0.90 21.16
N SER A 151 -5.10 1.06 21.53
CA SER A 151 -5.55 0.94 22.93
C SER A 151 -5.43 -0.49 23.43
N TYR A 152 -5.57 -1.46 22.53
CA TYR A 152 -5.41 -2.89 22.77
C TYR A 152 -3.95 -3.37 22.74
N ARG A 153 -2.94 -2.48 22.61
CA ARG A 153 -1.52 -2.89 22.49
C ARG A 153 -1.08 -3.84 23.61
N ASN A 154 -1.58 -3.66 24.83
CA ASN A 154 -1.22 -4.50 25.98
C ASN A 154 -1.76 -5.93 25.84
N ALA A 155 -2.94 -6.11 25.24
CA ALA A 155 -3.52 -7.43 24.99
C ALA A 155 -2.69 -8.25 23.99
N ILE A 156 -2.02 -7.59 23.06
CA ILE A 156 -1.22 -8.22 22.00
C ILE A 156 0.28 -8.22 22.28
N GLY A 157 0.71 -7.99 23.53
CA GLY A 157 2.11 -8.11 23.96
C GLY A 157 2.63 -6.90 24.75
N GLY A 158 2.02 -5.73 24.56
CA GLY A 158 2.46 -4.48 25.19
C GLY A 158 3.86 -4.09 24.77
N ASP A 159 4.53 -3.28 25.60
CA ASP A 159 5.94 -2.95 25.38
C ASP A 159 6.83 -4.19 25.55
N GLY A 160 6.49 -5.09 26.47
CA GLY A 160 7.19 -6.36 26.67
C GLY A 160 8.70 -6.21 26.91
N ALA A 161 9.48 -7.20 26.52
CA ALA A 161 10.92 -7.21 26.78
C ALA A 161 11.72 -6.34 25.80
N THR A 162 11.22 -6.13 24.58
CA THR A 162 11.92 -5.34 23.56
C THR A 162 11.46 -3.89 23.49
N GLY A 163 10.45 -3.50 24.28
CA GLY A 163 9.74 -2.23 24.16
C GLY A 163 8.71 -2.20 23.01
N TRP A 164 8.62 -3.28 22.21
CA TRP A 164 7.87 -3.34 20.96
C TRP A 164 7.18 -4.69 20.73
N ASP A 165 6.94 -5.47 21.79
CA ASP A 165 6.43 -6.83 21.67
C ASP A 165 5.04 -6.89 21.00
N TRP A 166 4.21 -5.85 21.16
CA TRP A 166 2.94 -5.71 20.42
C TRP A 166 3.15 -5.61 18.90
N VAL A 167 4.21 -4.93 18.45
CA VAL A 167 4.58 -4.85 17.03
C VAL A 167 5.06 -6.21 16.55
N ILE A 168 5.95 -6.86 17.33
CA ILE A 168 6.46 -8.20 17.00
C ILE A 168 5.32 -9.20 16.82
N TRP A 169 4.38 -9.24 17.78
CA TRP A 169 3.23 -10.12 17.72
C TRP A 169 2.39 -9.85 16.47
N SER A 170 2.15 -8.57 16.14
CA SER A 170 1.38 -8.17 14.96
C SER A 170 2.01 -8.70 13.66
N PHE A 171 3.32 -8.58 13.52
CA PHE A 171 4.05 -9.12 12.37
C PHE A 171 4.07 -10.64 12.34
N GLN A 172 4.14 -11.33 13.49
CA GLN A 172 4.03 -12.79 13.54
C GLN A 172 2.66 -13.28 13.04
N GLN A 173 1.57 -12.60 13.42
CA GLN A 173 0.23 -12.92 12.90
C GLN A 173 0.12 -12.61 11.40
N ALA A 174 0.63 -11.46 10.97
CA ALA A 174 0.63 -11.08 9.56
C ALA A 174 1.45 -12.02 8.67
N ARG A 175 2.55 -12.60 9.18
CA ARG A 175 3.31 -13.65 8.47
C ARG A 175 2.50 -14.91 8.20
N GLN A 176 1.61 -15.28 9.11
CA GLN A 176 0.71 -16.43 8.93
C GLN A 176 -0.45 -16.10 7.99
N ALA A 177 -1.03 -14.90 8.12
CA ALA A 177 -2.21 -14.50 7.34
C ALA A 177 -1.87 -14.05 5.90
N PHE A 178 -0.69 -13.49 5.69
CA PHE A 178 -0.23 -12.96 4.39
C PHE A 178 1.12 -13.56 3.96
N PRO A 179 1.19 -14.89 3.71
CA PRO A 179 2.46 -15.58 3.45
C PRO A 179 3.15 -15.14 2.14
N ASN A 180 2.40 -14.54 1.21
CA ASN A 180 2.90 -14.13 -0.11
C ASN A 180 3.09 -12.61 -0.26
N SER A 181 2.73 -11.82 0.75
CA SER A 181 2.83 -10.36 0.71
C SER A 181 4.13 -9.88 1.33
N LYS A 182 4.62 -8.72 0.91
CA LYS A 182 5.67 -8.00 1.65
C LYS A 182 5.06 -7.27 2.85
N LEU A 183 5.57 -7.51 4.05
CA LEU A 183 5.12 -6.78 5.24
C LEU A 183 5.94 -5.54 5.47
N LEU A 184 5.24 -4.44 5.66
CA LEU A 184 5.79 -3.13 5.87
C LEU A 184 5.44 -2.65 7.27
N ILE A 185 6.36 -1.93 7.88
CA ILE A 185 6.09 -1.01 8.98
C ILE A 185 5.93 0.39 8.36
N ASN A 186 5.00 1.22 8.82
CA ASN A 186 4.72 2.53 8.21
C ASN A 186 4.65 3.62 9.29
N GLU A 187 5.23 4.80 9.01
CA GLU A 187 5.37 5.86 10.01
C GLU A 187 5.50 7.26 9.37
N TYR A 188 4.94 8.28 10.03
CA TYR A 188 5.13 9.69 9.67
C TYR A 188 6.25 10.33 10.49
N GLY A 189 6.60 11.58 10.19
CA GLY A 189 7.65 12.31 10.92
C GLY A 189 9.07 11.90 10.55
N ILE A 190 9.26 10.70 9.97
CA ILE A 190 10.57 10.12 9.73
C ILE A 190 11.42 10.95 8.77
N ILE A 191 10.90 11.31 7.59
CA ILE A 191 11.69 11.93 6.51
C ILE A 191 12.36 13.25 6.89
N GLY A 192 11.79 13.96 7.88
CA GLY A 192 12.26 15.26 8.36
C GLY A 192 13.04 15.23 9.68
N ASP A 193 13.15 14.07 10.32
CA ASP A 193 13.72 13.96 11.66
C ASP A 193 14.71 12.78 11.76
N PRO A 194 16.03 13.04 11.71
CA PRO A 194 17.06 12.02 11.88
C PRO A 194 17.00 11.27 13.21
N ASN A 195 16.50 11.88 14.29
CA ASN A 195 16.37 11.23 15.59
C ASN A 195 15.17 10.27 15.60
N ALA A 196 14.04 10.70 15.04
CA ALA A 196 12.89 9.80 14.85
C ALA A 196 13.26 8.63 13.93
N ALA A 197 14.05 8.89 12.87
CA ALA A 197 14.58 7.83 12.01
C ALA A 197 15.45 6.82 12.78
N ASP A 198 16.29 7.26 13.72
CA ASP A 198 17.09 6.36 14.55
C ASP A 198 16.21 5.47 15.46
N GLN A 199 15.16 6.04 16.08
CA GLN A 199 14.18 5.26 16.85
C GLN A 199 13.45 4.25 15.96
N TYR A 200 13.06 4.66 14.76
CA TYR A 200 12.39 3.79 13.81
C TYR A 200 13.28 2.62 13.37
N VAL A 201 14.57 2.89 13.12
CA VAL A 201 15.58 1.86 12.79
C VAL A 201 15.73 0.83 13.91
N GLN A 202 15.56 1.20 15.18
CA GLN A 202 15.59 0.24 16.30
C GLN A 202 14.46 -0.79 16.17
N ILE A 203 13.23 -0.33 15.92
CA ILE A 203 12.07 -1.21 15.71
C ILE A 203 12.29 -2.10 14.48
N ILE A 204 12.75 -1.51 13.38
CA ILE A 204 13.02 -2.22 12.13
C ILE A 204 14.06 -3.33 12.35
N ASN A 205 15.14 -3.08 13.09
CA ASN A 205 16.16 -4.10 13.35
C ASN A 205 15.65 -5.23 14.27
N ILE A 206 14.76 -4.92 15.22
CA ILE A 206 14.08 -5.93 16.05
C ILE A 206 13.25 -6.88 15.16
N LEU A 207 12.49 -6.34 14.21
CA LEU A 207 11.68 -7.14 13.28
C LEU A 207 12.55 -7.89 12.26
N LYS A 208 13.57 -7.23 11.71
CA LYS A 208 14.49 -7.80 10.71
C LYS A 208 15.26 -8.98 11.25
N SER A 209 15.79 -8.89 12.48
CA SER A 209 16.49 -9.99 13.15
C SER A 209 15.62 -11.24 13.37
N ARG A 210 14.30 -11.10 13.29
CA ARG A 210 13.32 -12.18 13.40
C ARG A 210 12.75 -12.64 12.06
N GLY A 211 13.22 -12.08 10.93
CA GLY A 211 12.70 -12.37 9.60
C GLY A 211 11.23 -11.96 9.40
N LEU A 212 10.78 -10.92 10.12
CA LEU A 212 9.36 -10.55 10.17
C LEU A 212 8.98 -9.42 9.20
N VAL A 213 9.92 -8.54 8.83
CA VAL A 213 9.65 -7.33 8.03
C VAL A 213 10.38 -7.38 6.68
N ASP A 214 9.72 -6.93 5.62
CA ASP A 214 10.22 -6.98 4.24
C ASP A 214 10.48 -5.58 3.65
N GLY A 215 10.03 -4.51 4.31
CA GLY A 215 10.24 -3.16 3.84
C GLY A 215 9.84 -2.08 4.84
N ILE A 216 10.24 -0.85 4.52
CA ILE A 216 10.07 0.34 5.37
C ILE A 216 9.14 1.31 4.64
N GLY A 217 7.99 1.62 5.23
CA GLY A 217 7.11 2.70 4.83
C GLY A 217 7.49 4.03 5.49
N ILE A 218 7.51 5.10 4.71
CA ILE A 218 7.57 6.49 5.20
C ILE A 218 6.43 7.30 4.57
N GLN A 219 5.53 7.83 5.40
CA GLN A 219 4.31 8.51 4.91
C GLN A 219 4.67 9.74 4.09
N ALA A 220 5.52 10.60 4.64
CA ALA A 220 6.03 11.81 3.98
C ALA A 220 4.94 12.84 3.63
N HIS A 221 3.98 13.02 4.54
CA HIS A 221 2.97 14.07 4.47
C HIS A 221 3.54 15.49 4.57
N TYR A 222 2.79 16.45 4.05
CA TYR A 222 3.10 17.87 3.93
C TYR A 222 3.62 18.49 5.24
N PHE A 223 3.08 18.12 6.40
CA PHE A 223 3.48 18.68 7.68
C PHE A 223 4.89 18.24 8.13
N ASN A 224 5.45 17.19 7.53
CA ASN A 224 6.86 16.79 7.70
C ASN A 224 7.68 16.91 6.42
N MET A 225 7.03 17.19 5.29
CA MET A 225 7.62 17.20 3.96
C MET A 225 7.76 18.59 3.36
N ASP A 226 6.88 19.55 3.63
CA ASP A 226 6.87 20.84 2.93
C ASP A 226 8.11 21.70 3.24
N THR A 227 8.62 21.62 4.46
CA THR A 227 9.72 22.45 4.97
C THR A 227 11.04 21.71 5.13
N VAL A 228 11.06 20.37 4.98
CA VAL A 228 12.29 19.58 5.12
C VAL A 228 13.32 19.96 4.05
N SER A 229 14.60 20.01 4.44
CA SER A 229 15.72 20.23 3.52
C SER A 229 16.10 18.95 2.77
N VAL A 230 16.60 19.09 1.55
CA VAL A 230 17.14 17.95 0.76
C VAL A 230 18.28 17.23 1.50
N SER A 231 19.10 17.96 2.27
CA SER A 231 20.18 17.37 3.07
C SER A 231 19.63 16.45 4.18
N THR A 232 18.60 16.90 4.88
CA THR A 232 17.91 16.10 5.90
C THR A 232 17.26 14.86 5.29
N MET A 233 16.56 15.01 4.15
CA MET A 233 15.96 13.88 3.43
C MET A 233 17.02 12.82 3.06
N ASN A 234 18.14 13.23 2.47
CA ASN A 234 19.23 12.32 2.13
C ASN A 234 19.81 11.62 3.36
N THR A 235 20.00 12.35 4.47
CA THR A 235 20.49 11.79 5.73
C THR A 235 19.57 10.68 6.23
N VAL A 236 18.26 10.94 6.26
CA VAL A 236 17.27 9.96 6.73
C VAL A 236 17.18 8.77 5.78
N LEU A 237 17.09 8.99 4.46
CA LEU A 237 17.02 7.90 3.49
C LEU A 237 18.25 6.98 3.57
N ASN A 238 19.44 7.55 3.75
CA ASN A 238 20.67 6.77 3.93
C ASN A 238 20.65 5.96 5.23
N LYS A 239 20.15 6.52 6.35
CA LYS A 239 19.97 5.79 7.62
C LYS A 239 19.04 4.60 7.46
N LEU A 240 17.88 4.80 6.82
CA LEU A 240 16.91 3.74 6.57
C LEU A 240 17.49 2.68 5.62
N ALA A 241 18.19 3.11 4.56
CA ALA A 241 18.82 2.21 3.59
C ALA A 241 19.92 1.34 4.20
N ALA A 242 20.64 1.83 5.21
CA ALA A 242 21.66 1.06 5.93
C ALA A 242 21.08 -0.17 6.66
N THR A 243 19.75 -0.26 6.84
CA THR A 243 19.11 -1.48 7.35
C THR A 243 19.16 -2.64 6.35
N GLY A 244 19.37 -2.36 5.06
CA GLY A 244 19.32 -3.33 3.97
C GLY A 244 17.92 -3.62 3.43
N LEU A 245 16.88 -2.99 3.99
CA LEU A 245 15.49 -3.16 3.54
C LEU A 245 15.09 -2.14 2.47
N PRO A 246 14.18 -2.48 1.54
CA PRO A 246 13.61 -1.52 0.60
C PRO A 246 12.74 -0.47 1.32
N ILE A 247 12.80 0.75 0.83
CA ILE A 247 11.99 1.88 1.31
C ILE A 247 10.83 2.11 0.33
N TYR A 248 9.65 2.39 0.87
CA TYR A 248 8.45 2.77 0.14
C TYR A 248 7.96 4.11 0.70
N VAL A 249 7.94 5.14 -0.14
CA VAL A 249 7.24 6.38 0.22
C VAL A 249 5.76 6.10 0.07
N SER A 250 5.00 6.19 1.14
CA SER A 250 3.68 5.55 1.23
C SER A 250 2.51 6.51 1.10
N GLU A 251 2.67 7.80 1.44
CA GLU A 251 1.57 8.75 1.58
C GLU A 251 2.00 10.19 1.19
N LEU A 252 2.79 10.32 0.13
CA LEU A 252 3.37 11.60 -0.26
C LEU A 252 2.27 12.61 -0.60
N ASP A 253 2.28 13.74 0.10
CA ASP A 253 1.56 14.94 -0.28
C ASP A 253 2.38 16.19 0.04
N MET A 254 2.21 17.22 -0.79
CA MET A 254 2.88 18.51 -0.66
C MET A 254 1.89 19.60 -1.00
N THR A 255 1.77 20.60 -0.14
CA THR A 255 0.76 21.67 -0.32
C THR A 255 1.34 22.84 -1.11
N GLY A 256 0.53 23.88 -1.35
CA GLY A 256 0.96 25.15 -1.92
C GLY A 256 0.11 25.61 -3.10
N ASP A 257 0.26 26.88 -3.47
CA ASP A 257 -0.17 27.34 -4.79
C ASP A 257 0.64 26.66 -5.89
N ASP A 258 0.30 26.93 -7.16
CA ASP A 258 0.91 26.24 -8.30
C ASP A 258 2.43 26.38 -8.34
N ASN A 259 2.95 27.57 -8.05
CA ASN A 259 4.39 27.82 -8.07
C ASN A 259 5.09 27.13 -6.89
N THR A 260 4.53 27.23 -5.69
CA THR A 260 5.11 26.63 -4.48
C THR A 260 5.10 25.12 -4.55
N GLN A 261 3.97 24.52 -4.97
CA GLN A 261 3.85 23.07 -5.09
C GLN A 261 4.80 22.55 -6.17
N LEU A 262 4.87 23.21 -7.34
CA LEU A 262 5.81 22.85 -8.40
C LEU A 262 7.26 22.85 -7.91
N GLN A 263 7.69 23.91 -7.22
CA GLN A 263 9.05 24.01 -6.68
C GLN A 263 9.35 22.88 -5.68
N ARG A 264 8.38 22.54 -4.82
CA ARG A 264 8.52 21.43 -3.87
C ARG A 264 8.67 20.09 -4.59
N TYR A 265 7.85 19.80 -5.60
CA TYR A 265 8.00 18.60 -6.41
C TYR A 265 9.36 18.55 -7.11
N GLN A 266 9.79 19.65 -7.73
CA GLN A 266 11.10 19.76 -8.40
C GLN A 266 12.28 19.50 -7.45
N GLN A 267 12.19 19.95 -6.21
CA GLN A 267 13.27 19.80 -5.23
C GLN A 267 13.28 18.44 -4.54
N LYS A 268 12.10 17.89 -4.22
CA LYS A 268 11.97 16.78 -3.25
C LYS A 268 11.64 15.45 -3.90
N PHE A 269 10.82 15.44 -4.94
CA PHE A 269 10.46 14.20 -5.63
C PHE A 269 11.70 13.47 -6.20
N PRO A 270 12.69 14.16 -6.82
CA PRO A 270 13.89 13.49 -7.32
C PRO A 270 14.72 12.81 -6.23
N VAL A 271 14.80 13.41 -5.04
CA VAL A 271 15.53 12.85 -3.88
C VAL A 271 14.93 11.49 -3.49
N LEU A 272 13.60 11.40 -3.43
CA LEU A 272 12.90 10.16 -3.15
C LEU A 272 13.05 9.17 -4.32
N TRP A 273 12.75 9.64 -5.53
CA TRP A 273 12.65 8.78 -6.72
C TRP A 273 14.00 8.20 -7.14
N GLN A 274 15.10 8.94 -6.99
CA GLN A 274 16.42 8.49 -7.44
C GLN A 274 17.16 7.67 -6.37
N HIS A 275 16.76 7.75 -5.10
CA HIS A 275 17.40 6.97 -4.05
C HIS A 275 17.27 5.46 -4.32
N SER A 276 18.39 4.74 -4.30
CA SER A 276 18.48 3.33 -4.76
C SER A 276 17.65 2.38 -3.89
N ALA A 277 17.55 2.66 -2.59
CA ALA A 277 16.73 1.90 -1.66
C ALA A 277 15.22 2.16 -1.82
N VAL A 278 14.79 3.27 -2.42
CA VAL A 278 13.36 3.55 -2.64
C VAL A 278 12.86 2.74 -3.82
N LYS A 279 11.82 1.93 -3.61
CA LYS A 279 11.26 1.00 -4.61
C LYS A 279 9.85 1.37 -5.08
N GLY A 280 9.27 2.42 -4.52
CA GLY A 280 8.00 2.96 -4.97
C GLY A 280 7.61 4.20 -4.19
N VAL A 281 6.77 5.02 -4.82
CA VAL A 281 6.21 6.24 -4.23
C VAL A 281 4.70 6.20 -4.43
N THR A 282 3.94 6.31 -3.35
CA THR A 282 2.48 6.44 -3.36
C THR A 282 2.12 7.86 -2.92
N LEU A 283 1.28 8.55 -3.70
CA LEU A 283 0.75 9.86 -3.33
C LEU A 283 -0.56 9.70 -2.54
N TRP A 284 -0.82 10.59 -1.58
CA TRP A 284 -2.01 10.55 -0.74
C TRP A 284 -3.15 11.42 -1.28
N GLY A 285 -3.58 11.08 -2.50
CA GLY A 285 -4.64 11.75 -3.23
C GLY A 285 -4.10 12.74 -4.26
N TYR A 286 -4.94 13.12 -5.21
CA TYR A 286 -4.51 13.97 -6.33
C TYR A 286 -5.62 14.81 -6.97
N ASN A 287 -6.89 14.47 -6.78
CA ASN A 287 -7.99 15.26 -7.30
C ASN A 287 -8.42 16.35 -6.30
N GLN A 288 -8.71 17.54 -6.81
CA GLN A 288 -9.23 18.65 -6.01
C GLN A 288 -10.54 18.24 -5.32
N ASN A 289 -10.68 18.65 -4.06
CA ASN A 289 -11.81 18.28 -3.18
C ASN A 289 -11.95 16.78 -2.87
N GLN A 290 -10.95 15.97 -3.23
CA GLN A 290 -10.87 14.54 -2.89
C GLN A 290 -9.55 14.20 -2.17
N THR A 291 -8.77 15.22 -1.81
CA THR A 291 -7.56 15.09 -0.99
C THR A 291 -7.93 15.41 0.45
N TRP A 292 -7.35 14.68 1.40
CA TRP A 292 -7.58 14.91 2.83
C TRP A 292 -7.06 16.27 3.32
N VAL A 293 -6.06 16.84 2.62
CA VAL A 293 -5.48 18.15 2.89
C VAL A 293 -5.66 19.10 1.70
N SER A 294 -6.21 20.28 1.97
CA SER A 294 -6.38 21.32 0.96
C SER A 294 -5.03 21.77 0.36
N GLY A 295 -5.03 22.10 -0.93
CA GLY A 295 -3.84 22.57 -1.64
C GLY A 295 -2.84 21.47 -2.05
N SER A 296 -3.07 20.19 -1.71
CA SER A 296 -2.20 19.07 -2.13
C SER A 296 -2.57 18.43 -3.47
N HIS A 297 -3.80 18.64 -3.95
CA HIS A 297 -4.25 18.12 -5.24
C HIS A 297 -3.31 18.49 -6.39
N LEU A 298 -3.33 17.67 -7.42
CA LEU A 298 -2.54 17.75 -8.64
C LEU A 298 -3.41 17.88 -9.90
N VAL A 299 -4.72 17.61 -9.77
CA VAL A 299 -5.72 17.74 -10.82
C VAL A 299 -6.89 18.56 -10.27
N ASN A 300 -7.27 19.62 -11.00
CA ASN A 300 -8.41 20.46 -10.65
C ASN A 300 -9.75 19.75 -10.90
N THR A 301 -10.85 20.24 -10.31
CA THR A 301 -12.19 19.66 -10.51
C THR A 301 -12.65 19.63 -11.97
N ASN A 302 -12.14 20.55 -12.81
CA ASN A 302 -12.39 20.58 -14.25
C ASN A 302 -11.50 19.61 -15.06
N GLY A 303 -10.69 18.78 -14.40
CA GLY A 303 -9.79 17.80 -15.02
C GLY A 303 -8.44 18.36 -15.47
N THR A 304 -8.17 19.66 -15.30
CA THR A 304 -6.87 20.24 -15.69
C THR A 304 -5.75 19.83 -14.73
N GLU A 305 -4.61 19.41 -15.29
CA GLU A 305 -3.39 19.12 -14.52
C GLU A 305 -2.80 20.43 -13.97
N ARG A 306 -2.47 20.45 -12.67
CA ARG A 306 -1.65 21.52 -12.08
C ARG A 306 -0.20 21.42 -12.56
N PRO A 307 0.59 22.51 -12.51
CA PRO A 307 1.98 22.50 -12.99
C PRO A 307 2.86 21.40 -12.37
N ALA A 308 2.64 21.04 -11.10
CA ALA A 308 3.36 19.97 -10.44
C ALA A 308 3.16 18.60 -11.12
N LEU A 309 1.95 18.27 -11.57
CA LEU A 309 1.67 17.00 -12.27
C LEU A 309 2.23 16.99 -13.69
N GLN A 310 2.09 18.12 -14.40
CA GLN A 310 2.68 18.29 -15.73
C GLN A 310 4.19 18.07 -15.68
N TRP A 311 4.85 18.66 -14.67
CA TRP A 311 6.28 18.45 -14.42
C TRP A 311 6.59 17.00 -14.05
N LEU A 312 5.83 16.38 -13.13
CA LEU A 312 6.04 15.01 -12.68
C LEU A 312 5.97 14.00 -13.84
N ARG A 313 4.99 14.18 -14.73
CA ARG A 313 4.85 13.38 -15.97
C ARG A 313 6.08 13.49 -16.85
N ASN A 314 6.56 14.71 -17.11
CA ASN A 314 7.77 14.93 -17.92
C ASN A 314 9.03 14.40 -17.22
N TYR A 315 9.13 14.55 -15.90
CA TYR A 315 10.24 14.05 -15.12
C TYR A 315 10.35 12.53 -15.19
N LEU A 316 9.26 11.81 -14.97
CA LEU A 316 9.22 10.34 -15.00
C LEU A 316 9.43 9.76 -16.40
N ALA A 317 8.99 10.45 -17.46
CA ALA A 317 9.29 10.04 -18.83
C ALA A 317 10.81 10.00 -19.11
N ASN A 318 11.60 10.82 -18.41
CA ASN A 318 13.05 10.88 -18.53
C ASN A 318 13.79 10.11 -17.41
N ASN A 319 13.06 9.62 -16.40
CA ASN A 319 13.61 8.93 -15.23
C ASN A 319 12.73 7.72 -14.86
N PRO A 320 12.66 6.70 -15.74
CA PRO A 320 11.79 5.53 -15.55
C PRO A 320 12.10 4.76 -14.25
#